data_AF-A0A845ZEQ1-F1
#
_entry.id   AF-A0A845ZEQ1-F1
#
_cell.length_a   1.000
_cell.length_b   1.000
_cell.length_c   1.000
_cell.angle_alpha   90.00
_cell.angle_beta   90.00
_cell.angle_gamma   90.00
#
_symmetry.space_group_name_H-M   'P 1'
#
loop_
_entity.id
_entity.type
_entity.pdbx_description
1 polymer ?
#
loop_
_entity_poly.entity_id
_entity_poly.type
_entity_poly.pdbx_seq_one_letter_code
_entity_poly.pdbx_strand_id
1 'polypeptide(L)'
;MTTIYLYCIIASSIDLDLSALETPDIYTLSQNGVTAVVRRSPVIDYQALEQRDMLLHLLRHQQVVEQVMQQTDAVLPIKFGTTLPTETNVQQLLTQYTDLFTSQLDQLAGCLQLEIVVTWDVATIFADIGQ
;
A
#
# COMPACT_ATOMS: atom_id res chain seq x y z
N MET A 1 1.82 -19.74 -12.62
CA MET A 1 2.98 -19.24 -11.86
C MET A 1 2.46 -18.33 -10.76
N THR A 2 3.03 -18.41 -9.57
CA THR A 2 2.58 -17.66 -8.38
C THR A 2 3.62 -16.62 -8.01
N THR A 3 3.19 -15.47 -7.52
CA THR A 3 4.04 -14.34 -7.12
C THR A 3 3.59 -13.84 -5.74
N ILE A 4 4.44 -13.07 -5.08
CA ILE A 4 4.13 -12.39 -3.83
C ILE A 4 3.72 -10.96 -4.16
N TYR A 5 2.48 -10.62 -3.87
CA TYR A 5 1.96 -9.26 -4.00
C TYR A 5 2.26 -8.47 -2.73
N LEU A 6 2.77 -7.25 -2.87
CA LEU A 6 3.15 -6.39 -1.75
C LEU A 6 2.11 -5.27 -1.58
N TYR A 7 1.62 -5.09 -0.34
CA TYR A 7 0.69 -4.00 0.00
C TYR A 7 1.41 -2.81 0.62
N CYS A 8 2.16 -3.05 1.70
CA CYS A 8 2.84 -2.00 2.44
C CYS A 8 4.00 -2.56 3.27
N ILE A 9 4.82 -1.64 3.81
CA ILE A 9 5.90 -1.92 4.75
C ILE A 9 5.63 -1.15 6.04
N ILE A 10 5.86 -1.80 7.18
CA ILE A 10 5.71 -1.26 8.54
C ILE A 10 6.93 -1.60 9.41
N ALA A 11 7.01 -1.02 10.60
CA ALA A 11 7.97 -1.43 11.61
C ALA A 11 7.59 -2.81 12.19
N SER A 12 8.59 -3.64 12.54
CA SER A 12 8.40 -5.06 12.91
C SER A 12 7.83 -5.32 14.30
N SER A 13 7.29 -4.31 14.99
CA SER A 13 6.93 -4.38 16.41
C SER A 13 5.47 -4.72 16.71
N ILE A 14 4.67 -5.13 15.72
CA ILE A 14 3.20 -5.23 15.87
C ILE A 14 2.69 -6.57 15.35
N ASP A 15 2.00 -7.31 16.22
CA ASP A 15 1.12 -8.41 15.82
C ASP A 15 -0.12 -7.80 15.15
N LEU A 16 -0.09 -7.73 13.82
CA LEU A 16 -1.21 -7.26 13.01
C LEU A 16 -2.38 -8.23 13.11
N ASP A 17 -3.55 -7.73 13.49
CA ASP A 17 -4.80 -8.44 13.30
C ASP A 17 -5.23 -8.34 11.83
N LEU A 18 -4.91 -9.38 11.07
CA LEU A 18 -5.29 -9.52 9.67
C LEU A 18 -6.66 -10.20 9.50
N SER A 19 -7.32 -10.62 10.59
CA SER A 19 -8.59 -11.36 10.52
C SER A 19 -9.76 -10.48 10.08
N ALA A 20 -9.66 -9.17 10.30
CA ALA A 20 -10.63 -8.18 9.84
C ALA A 20 -10.55 -7.92 8.32
N LEU A 21 -9.51 -8.42 7.65
CA LEU A 21 -9.36 -8.23 6.21
C LEU A 21 -10.26 -9.21 5.44
N GLU A 22 -11.14 -8.68 4.59
CA GLU A 22 -11.93 -9.50 3.66
C GLU A 22 -11.06 -10.19 2.58
N THR A 23 -9.79 -9.79 2.46
CA THR A 23 -8.87 -10.36 1.49
C THR A 23 -8.16 -11.57 2.09
N PRO A 24 -8.38 -12.78 1.54
CA PRO A 24 -7.77 -14.00 2.08
C PRO A 24 -6.28 -14.06 1.77
N ASP A 25 -5.57 -14.93 2.51
CA ASP A 25 -4.17 -15.27 2.29
C ASP A 25 -3.19 -14.07 2.40
N ILE A 26 -3.56 -13.06 3.20
CA ILE A 26 -2.64 -11.99 3.62
C ILE A 26 -1.83 -12.47 4.81
N TYR A 27 -0.54 -12.19 4.79
CA TYR A 27 0.39 -12.52 5.85
C TYR A 27 1.55 -11.51 5.86
N THR A 28 2.42 -11.65 6.86
CA THR A 28 3.56 -10.77 7.06
C THR A 28 4.88 -11.48 6.81
N LEU A 29 5.84 -10.78 6.22
CA LEU A 29 7.24 -11.19 6.13
C LEU A 29 8.11 -10.15 6.82
N SER A 30 8.73 -10.53 7.93
CA SER A 30 9.58 -9.63 8.73
C SER A 30 11.06 -9.91 8.46
N GLN A 31 11.85 -8.84 8.35
CA GLN A 31 13.30 -8.92 8.19
C GLN A 31 13.95 -7.63 8.70
N ASN A 32 14.99 -7.74 9.53
CA ASN A 32 15.79 -6.62 10.03
C ASN A 32 14.98 -5.46 10.65
N GLY A 33 13.91 -5.75 11.40
CA GLY A 33 13.14 -4.70 12.10
C GLY A 33 12.06 -4.03 11.25
N VAL A 34 11.90 -4.42 9.99
CA VAL A 34 10.78 -4.02 9.13
C VAL A 34 9.96 -5.23 8.67
N THR A 35 8.69 -5.01 8.39
CA THR A 35 7.73 -6.05 8.03
C THR A 35 6.97 -5.65 6.78
N ALA A 36 6.95 -6.52 5.78
CA ALA A 36 6.09 -6.37 4.61
C ALA A 36 4.76 -7.09 4.83
N VAL A 37 3.65 -6.42 4.54
CA VAL A 37 2.32 -7.03 4.42
C VAL A 37 2.15 -7.51 2.99
N VAL A 38 1.95 -8.81 2.82
CA VAL A 38 1.99 -9.48 1.52
C VAL A 38 0.85 -10.47 1.35
N ARG A 39 0.63 -10.88 0.11
CA ARG A 39 -0.27 -11.99 -0.22
C ARG A 39 0.32 -12.82 -1.34
N ARG A 40 0.09 -14.13 -1.27
CA ARG A 40 0.40 -15.02 -2.39
C ARG A 40 -0.71 -14.90 -3.45
N SER A 41 -0.33 -14.52 -4.67
CA SER A 41 -1.26 -14.25 -5.76
C SER A 41 -0.81 -14.96 -7.05
N PRO A 42 -1.73 -15.38 -7.94
CA PRO A 42 -1.35 -15.65 -9.32
C PRO A 42 -0.72 -14.41 -9.95
N VAL A 43 0.10 -14.62 -10.99
CA VAL A 43 0.59 -13.53 -11.85
C VAL A 43 -0.62 -12.94 -12.58
N ILE A 44 -0.87 -11.65 -12.38
CA ILE A 44 -1.97 -10.90 -12.99
C ILE A 44 -1.35 -9.77 -13.82
N ASP A 45 -1.75 -9.65 -15.08
CA ASP A 45 -1.48 -8.47 -15.89
C ASP A 45 -2.57 -7.43 -15.65
N TYR A 46 -2.33 -6.51 -14.72
CA TYR A 46 -3.29 -5.47 -14.34
C TYR A 46 -3.63 -4.51 -15.49
N GLN A 47 -2.79 -4.40 -16.53
CA GLN A 47 -3.05 -3.53 -17.68
C GLN A 47 -4.00 -4.18 -18.70
N ALA A 48 -4.04 -5.51 -18.72
CA ALA A 48 -4.93 -6.28 -19.58
C ALA A 48 -6.33 -6.52 -18.97
N LEU A 49 -6.53 -6.13 -17.70
CA LEU A 49 -7.83 -6.26 -17.04
C LEU A 49 -8.85 -5.27 -17.59
N GLU A 50 -10.12 -5.66 -17.59
CA GLU A 50 -11.21 -4.71 -17.77
C GLU A 50 -11.18 -3.66 -16.64
N GLN A 51 -11.57 -2.43 -16.98
CA GLN A 51 -11.50 -1.28 -16.07
C GLN A 51 -12.19 -1.56 -14.73
N ARG A 52 -13.34 -2.24 -14.76
CA ARG A 52 -14.10 -2.60 -13.56
C ARG A 52 -13.29 -3.50 -12.62
N ASP A 53 -12.65 -4.53 -13.16
CA ASP A 53 -11.87 -5.48 -12.36
C ASP A 53 -10.60 -4.86 -11.81
N MET A 54 -9.93 -4.03 -12.61
CA MET A 54 -8.78 -3.23 -12.17
C MET A 54 -9.16 -2.35 -10.96
N LEU A 55 -10.30 -1.65 -11.03
CA LEU A 55 -10.80 -0.82 -9.93
C LEU A 55 -11.10 -1.65 -8.67
N LEU A 56 -11.68 -2.85 -8.80
CA LEU A 56 -11.90 -3.74 -7.66
C LEU A 56 -10.59 -4.19 -7.01
N HIS A 57 -9.56 -4.48 -7.80
CA HIS A 57 -8.24 -4.80 -7.27
C HIS A 57 -7.60 -3.60 -6.56
N LEU A 58 -7.70 -2.41 -7.14
CA LEU A 58 -7.19 -1.19 -6.53
C LEU A 58 -7.89 -0.87 -5.20
N LEU A 59 -9.21 -0.99 -5.16
CA LEU A 59 -9.98 -0.79 -3.94
C LEU A 59 -9.56 -1.75 -2.83
N ARG A 60 -9.42 -3.04 -3.14
CA ARG A 60 -8.95 -4.05 -2.17
C ARG A 60 -7.54 -3.75 -1.67
N HIS A 61 -6.65 -3.30 -2.56
CA HIS A 61 -5.31 -2.88 -2.16
C HIS A 61 -5.37 -1.74 -1.14
N GLN A 62 -6.15 -0.70 -1.44
CA GLN A 62 -6.32 0.45 -0.57
C GLN A 62 -6.90 0.06 0.80
N GLN A 63 -7.95 -0.79 0.81
CA GLN A 63 -8.56 -1.27 2.05
C GLN A 63 -7.55 -1.99 2.96
N VAL A 64 -6.69 -2.84 2.40
CA VAL A 64 -5.64 -3.53 3.19
C VAL A 64 -4.67 -2.51 3.78
N VAL A 65 -4.21 -1.53 3.00
CA VAL A 65 -3.29 -0.50 3.48
C VAL A 65 -3.93 0.32 4.61
N GLU A 66 -5.18 0.76 4.45
CA GLU A 66 -5.91 1.53 5.47
C GLU A 66 -6.13 0.76 6.77
N GLN A 67 -6.45 -0.54 6.67
CA GLN A 67 -6.62 -1.40 7.83
C GLN A 67 -5.30 -1.60 8.59
N VAL A 68 -4.17 -1.70 7.88
CA VAL A 68 -2.83 -1.74 8.51
C VAL A 68 -2.49 -0.40 9.15
N MET A 69 -2.84 0.72 8.51
CA MET A 69 -2.63 2.08 9.07
C MET A 69 -3.39 2.29 10.39
N GLN A 70 -4.56 1.68 10.56
CA GLN A 70 -5.34 1.79 11.82
C GLN A 70 -4.69 1.06 13.00
N GLN A 71 -3.77 0.13 12.73
CA GLN A 71 -3.14 -0.73 13.74
C GLN A 71 -1.67 -0.35 13.99
N THR A 72 -1.13 0.62 13.27
CA THR A 72 0.31 0.93 13.27
C THR A 72 0.56 2.43 13.28
N ASP A 73 1.68 2.86 13.87
CA ASP A 73 2.01 4.30 13.98
C ASP A 73 2.45 4.93 12.65
N ALA A 74 2.94 4.11 11.72
CA ALA A 74 3.39 4.52 10.40
C ALA A 74 3.31 3.36 9.40
N VAL A 75 2.97 3.68 8.16
CA VAL A 75 2.90 2.73 7.03
C VAL A 75 3.55 3.35 5.81
N LEU A 76 4.29 2.54 5.06
CA LEU A 76 4.76 2.87 3.71
C LEU A 76 3.94 2.08 2.69
N PRO A 77 2.94 2.70 2.03
CA PRO A 77 2.18 2.06 0.96
C PRO A 77 3.10 1.72 -0.22
N ILE A 78 3.02 0.49 -0.70
CA ILE A 78 3.71 0.08 -1.92
C ILE A 78 2.79 0.34 -3.11
N LYS A 79 3.36 0.75 -4.25
CA LYS A 79 2.61 0.98 -5.47
C LYS A 79 1.73 -0.23 -5.81
N PHE A 80 0.45 0.03 -6.11
CA PHE A 80 -0.48 -0.99 -6.60
C PHE A 80 0.11 -1.81 -7.75
N GLY A 81 -0.02 -3.13 -7.66
CA GLY A 81 0.47 -4.07 -8.69
C GLY A 81 1.93 -4.48 -8.51
N THR A 82 2.60 -4.06 -7.43
CA THR A 82 3.97 -4.50 -7.14
C THR A 82 3.99 -5.95 -6.69
N THR A 83 4.67 -6.80 -7.46
CA THR A 83 4.85 -8.21 -7.13
C THR A 83 6.32 -8.62 -7.20
N LEU A 84 6.71 -9.59 -6.36
CA LEU A 84 8.02 -10.22 -6.39
C LEU A 84 7.90 -11.72 -6.62
N PRO A 85 8.88 -12.38 -7.28
CA PRO A 85 8.76 -13.78 -7.64
C PRO A 85 8.63 -14.72 -6.43
N THR A 86 9.34 -14.42 -5.34
CA THR A 86 9.41 -15.29 -4.16
C THR A 86 9.45 -14.48 -2.85
N GLU A 87 9.16 -15.15 -1.74
CA GLU A 87 9.29 -14.57 -0.39
C GLU A 87 10.75 -14.20 -0.09
N THR A 88 11.71 -15.00 -0.58
CA THR A 88 13.13 -14.68 -0.46
C THR A 88 13.47 -13.35 -1.13
N ASN A 89 12.85 -13.02 -2.27
CA ASN A 89 13.04 -11.72 -2.89
C ASN A 89 12.45 -10.57 -2.04
N VAL A 90 11.34 -10.80 -1.35
CA VAL A 90 10.78 -9.83 -0.39
C VAL A 90 11.75 -9.61 0.77
N GLN A 91 12.27 -10.68 1.37
CA GLN A 91 13.25 -10.58 2.46
C GLN A 91 14.55 -9.89 2.04
N GLN A 92 15.02 -10.16 0.82
CA GLN A 92 16.17 -9.46 0.23
C GLN A 92 15.89 -7.97 0.05
N LEU A 93 14.71 -7.60 -0.45
CA LEU A 93 14.28 -6.20 -0.57
C LEU A 93 14.25 -5.52 0.81
N LEU A 94 13.66 -6.15 1.81
CA LEU A 94 13.62 -5.62 3.17
C LEU A 94 15.03 -5.46 3.76
N THR A 95 15.93 -6.41 3.51
CA THR A 95 17.33 -6.35 3.95
C THR A 95 18.10 -5.24 3.27
N GLN A 96 17.96 -5.11 1.95
CA GLN A 96 18.71 -4.15 1.15
C GLN A 96 18.32 -2.70 1.47
N TYR A 97 17.06 -2.46 1.81
CA TYR A 97 16.51 -1.13 2.02
C TYR A 97 16.06 -0.90 3.48
N THR A 98 16.56 -1.69 4.44
CA THR A 98 16.17 -1.58 5.87
C THR A 98 16.33 -0.15 6.38
N ASP A 99 17.49 0.48 6.18
CA ASP A 99 17.77 1.83 6.68
C ASP A 99 16.84 2.87 6.05
N LEU A 100 16.57 2.73 4.74
CA LEU A 100 15.65 3.60 4.02
C LEU A 100 14.23 3.47 4.58
N PHE A 101 13.71 2.25 4.71
CA PHE A 101 12.36 2.03 5.23
C PHE A 101 12.21 2.52 6.66
N THR A 102 13.18 2.23 7.52
CA THR A 102 13.17 2.67 8.92
C THR A 102 13.15 4.20 9.00
N SER A 103 14.04 4.88 8.27
CA SER A 103 14.08 6.35 8.27
C SER A 103 12.80 7.00 7.74
N GLN A 104 12.14 6.39 6.75
CA GLN A 104 10.86 6.88 6.21
C GLN A 104 9.69 6.62 7.18
N LEU A 105 9.65 5.45 7.82
CA LEU A 105 8.66 5.13 8.84
C LEU A 105 8.77 6.08 10.05
N ASP A 106 10.00 6.35 10.51
CA ASP A 106 10.25 7.30 11.61
C ASP A 106 9.77 8.72 11.28
N GLN A 107 9.91 9.16 10.03
CA GLN A 107 9.41 10.46 9.58
C GLN A 107 7.88 10.54 9.55
N LEU A 108 7.20 9.42 9.33
CA LEU A 108 5.74 9.34 9.24
C LEU A 108 5.08 9.01 10.58
N ALA A 109 5.84 8.54 11.57
CA ALA A 109 5.32 8.14 12.87
C ALA A 109 4.54 9.29 13.52
N GLY A 110 3.27 9.02 13.86
CA GLY A 110 2.37 10.00 14.48
C GLY A 110 1.86 11.10 13.55
N CYS A 111 2.15 11.02 12.25
CA CYS A 111 1.58 11.92 11.25
C CYS A 111 0.24 11.38 10.72
N LEU A 112 -0.62 12.31 10.27
CA LEU A 112 -1.89 11.98 9.60
C LEU A 112 -1.78 12.27 8.10
N GLN A 113 -2.12 11.30 7.26
CA GLN A 113 -2.26 11.53 5.83
C GLN A 113 -3.57 12.30 5.55
N LEU A 114 -3.47 13.39 4.81
CA LEU A 114 -4.61 14.20 4.37
C LEU A 114 -4.55 14.37 2.86
N GLU A 115 -5.67 14.12 2.19
CA GLU A 115 -5.84 14.43 0.77
C GLU A 115 -6.80 15.61 0.64
N ILE A 116 -6.36 16.65 -0.07
CA ILE A 116 -7.17 17.85 -0.33
C ILE A 116 -7.39 17.93 -1.83
N VAL A 117 -8.63 17.71 -2.25
CA VAL A 117 -9.06 17.87 -3.65
C VAL A 117 -9.84 19.16 -3.77
N VAL A 118 -9.32 20.10 -4.56
CA VAL A 118 -9.99 21.36 -4.89
C VAL A 118 -10.45 21.28 -6.33
N THR A 119 -11.77 21.40 -6.55
CA THR A 119 -12.36 21.46 -7.88
C THR A 119 -13.05 22.79 -8.08
N TRP A 120 -13.01 23.29 -9.30
CA TRP A 120 -13.76 24.49 -9.69
C TRP A 120 -14.28 24.36 -11.12
N ASP A 121 -15.39 25.03 -11.38
CA ASP A 121 -15.86 25.28 -12.73
C ASP A 121 -15.16 26.53 -13.27
N VAL A 122 -14.20 26.29 -14.16
CA VAL A 122 -13.42 27.35 -14.81
C VAL A 122 -14.34 28.34 -15.54
N ALA A 123 -15.40 27.86 -16.20
CA ALA A 123 -16.27 28.75 -16.98
C ALA A 123 -17.02 29.74 -16.08
N THR A 124 -17.52 29.27 -14.95
CA THR A 124 -18.22 30.10 -13.96
C THR A 124 -17.27 31.10 -13.30
N ILE A 125 -16.06 30.67 -12.93
CA ILE A 125 -15.06 31.56 -12.33
C ILE A 125 -14.70 32.71 -13.28
N PHE A 126 -14.43 32.42 -14.56
CA PHE A 126 -14.03 33.46 -15.51
C PHE A 126 -15.15 34.47 -15.84
N ALA A 127 -16.42 34.08 -15.73
CA ALA A 127 -17.55 34.98 -15.93
C ALA A 127 -17.66 36.06 -14.82
N ASP A 128 -17.29 35.71 -13.58
CA ASP A 128 -17.38 36.62 -12.42
C ASP A 128 -16.22 37.63 -12.36
N ILE A 129 -15.01 37.26 -12.81
CA ILE A 129 -13.82 38.15 -12.81
C ILE A 129 -13.73 39.07 -14.03
N GLY A 130 -14.57 38.85 -15.05
CA GLY A 130 -14.61 39.65 -16.27
C GLY A 130 -15.54 40.88 -16.22
N GLN A 131 -16.15 41.17 -15.06
CA GLN A 131 -16.92 42.41 -14.79
C GLN A 131 -16.01 43.52 -14.27
#